data_AF-A0A5P8FKW0-F1
#
_entry.id   AF-A0A5P8FKW0-F1
#
_cell.length_a   1.000
_cell.length_b   1.000
_cell.length_c   1.000
_cell.angle_alpha   90.00
_cell.angle_beta   90.00
_cell.angle_gamma   90.00
#
_symmetry.space_group_name_H-M   'P 1'
#
loop_
_entity.id
_entity.type
_entity.pdbx_description
1 polymer ?
#
loop_
_entity_poly.entity_id
_entity_poly.type
_entity_poly.pdbx_seq_one_letter_code
_entity_poly.pdbx_strand_id
1 'polypeptide(L)'
;MPERDTARSAAAALALDVLVVAVFVVVGRRSHAEGVTLAGWLETAWPFLAGLVLGWVGVVAGLGRAPVTLATGLPVWVATVFGGMALRDMSGQGTALPFVVVATLSLALGLLGWRAAATLLGRRRAAAPSSPTSHRGVAVGEPTPDPLGQRELGEQDITTPGRGVVPPQERARYGRRPDAEADRPDADD
;
A
#
# COMPACT_ATOMS: atom_id res chain seq x y z
N MET A 1 -19.18 10.92 -7.28
CA MET A 1 -19.25 9.62 -8.01
C MET A 1 -18.17 8.57 -7.63
N PRO A 2 -17.60 8.52 -6.41
CA PRO A 2 -16.51 7.56 -6.09
C PRO A 2 -16.93 6.08 -5.98
N GLU A 3 -18.22 5.80 -5.72
CA GLU A 3 -18.72 4.44 -5.56
C GLU A 3 -18.71 3.64 -6.87
N ARG A 4 -19.01 4.29 -8.01
CA ARG A 4 -19.05 3.64 -9.34
C ARG A 4 -17.65 3.21 -9.79
N ASP A 5 -16.63 4.00 -9.48
CA ASP A 5 -15.25 3.69 -9.85
C ASP A 5 -14.68 2.55 -8.99
N THR A 6 -15.04 2.52 -7.70
CA THR A 6 -14.73 1.41 -6.81
C THR A 6 -15.39 0.11 -7.28
N ALA A 7 -16.68 0.16 -7.62
CA ALA A 7 -17.43 -1.00 -8.12
C ALA A 7 -16.86 -1.54 -9.45
N ARG A 8 -16.53 -0.66 -10.40
CA ARG A 8 -15.88 -1.05 -11.67
C ARG A 8 -14.50 -1.67 -11.44
N SER A 9 -13.71 -1.10 -10.53
CA SER A 9 -12.38 -1.63 -10.19
C SER A 9 -12.50 -3.01 -9.54
N ALA A 10 -13.45 -3.20 -8.63
CA ALA A 10 -13.75 -4.50 -8.04
C ALA A 10 -14.21 -5.53 -9.08
N ALA A 11 -15.12 -5.14 -9.97
CA ALA A 11 -15.59 -6.02 -11.05
C ALA A 11 -14.45 -6.44 -12.00
N ALA A 12 -13.57 -5.49 -12.36
CA ALA A 12 -12.41 -5.79 -13.19
C ALA A 12 -11.42 -6.74 -12.49
N ALA A 13 -11.19 -6.54 -11.19
CA ALA A 13 -10.34 -7.42 -10.39
C ALA A 13 -10.92 -8.84 -10.30
N LEU A 14 -12.22 -8.97 -10.06
CA LEU A 14 -12.90 -10.27 -10.01
C LEU A 14 -12.85 -10.97 -11.37
N ALA A 15 -13.11 -10.24 -12.46
CA ALA A 15 -13.03 -10.78 -13.81
C ALA A 15 -11.62 -11.30 -14.15
N LEU A 16 -10.59 -10.56 -13.72
CA LEU A 16 -9.20 -10.98 -13.92
C LEU A 16 -8.86 -12.22 -13.09
N ASP A 17 -9.33 -12.31 -11.84
CA ASP A 17 -9.13 -13.51 -11.01
C ASP A 17 -9.83 -14.74 -11.61
N VAL A 18 -11.07 -14.59 -12.11
CA VAL A 18 -11.79 -15.66 -12.80
C VAL A 18 -11.05 -16.09 -14.07
N LEU A 19 -10.53 -15.12 -14.84
CA LEU A 19 -9.73 -15.41 -16.04
C LEU A 19 -8.45 -16.18 -15.69
N VAL A 20 -7.75 -15.79 -14.61
CA VAL A 20 -6.57 -16.49 -14.11
C VAL A 20 -6.90 -17.94 -13.77
N VAL A 21 -7.99 -18.18 -13.03
CA VAL A 21 -8.42 -19.55 -12.67
C VAL A 21 -8.80 -20.34 -13.93
N ALA A 22 -9.53 -19.74 -14.86
CA ALA A 22 -9.91 -20.36 -16.12
C ALA A 22 -8.68 -20.79 -16.94
N VAL A 23 -7.69 -19.89 -17.08
CA VAL A 23 -6.43 -20.17 -17.80
C VAL A 23 -5.63 -21.25 -17.10
N PHE A 24 -5.51 -21.21 -15.77
CA PHE A 24 -4.85 -22.26 -14.98
C PHE A 24 -5.43 -23.64 -15.29
N VAL A 25 -6.75 -23.78 -15.32
CA VAL A 25 -7.41 -25.06 -15.59
C VAL A 25 -7.19 -25.52 -17.03
N VAL A 26 -7.30 -24.62 -18.00
CA VAL A 26 -7.04 -24.96 -19.42
C VAL A 26 -5.60 -25.45 -19.61
N VAL A 27 -4.63 -24.73 -19.04
CA VAL A 27 -3.21 -25.09 -19.12
C VAL A 27 -2.97 -26.43 -18.43
N GLY A 28 -3.49 -26.62 -17.22
CA GLY A 28 -3.35 -27.86 -16.46
C GLY A 28 -3.89 -29.08 -17.20
N ARG A 29 -5.09 -28.98 -17.79
CA ARG A 29 -5.71 -30.07 -18.57
C ARG A 29 -4.90 -30.38 -19.84
N ARG A 30 -4.48 -29.36 -20.59
CA ARG A 30 -3.64 -29.57 -21.79
C ARG A 30 -2.31 -30.21 -21.45
N SER A 31 -1.69 -29.84 -20.34
CA SER A 31 -0.42 -30.42 -19.90
C SER A 31 -0.53 -31.91 -19.54
N HIS A 32 -1.70 -32.39 -19.13
CA HIS A 32 -1.95 -33.80 -18.84
C HIS A 32 -2.51 -34.59 -20.04
N ALA A 33 -2.47 -34.01 -21.25
CA ALA A 33 -3.07 -34.56 -22.47
C ALA A 33 -4.57 -34.90 -22.33
N GLU A 34 -5.25 -34.32 -21.35
CA GLU A 34 -6.70 -34.45 -21.22
C GLU A 34 -7.38 -33.59 -22.29
N GLY A 35 -8.38 -34.17 -22.98
CA GLY A 35 -9.20 -33.42 -23.93
C GLY A 35 -9.83 -32.19 -23.26
N VAL A 36 -9.74 -31.03 -23.92
CA VAL A 36 -10.42 -29.80 -23.47
C VAL A 36 -11.86 -29.84 -23.98
N THR A 37 -12.70 -30.62 -23.32
CA THR A 37 -14.16 -30.51 -23.45
C THR A 37 -14.67 -29.44 -22.51
N LEU A 38 -15.77 -28.76 -22.87
CA LEU A 38 -16.36 -27.74 -22.01
C LEU A 38 -16.78 -28.31 -20.64
N ALA A 39 -17.35 -29.52 -20.65
CA ALA A 39 -17.75 -30.23 -19.44
C ALA A 39 -16.55 -30.57 -18.55
N GLY A 40 -15.47 -31.15 -19.11
CA GLY A 40 -14.27 -31.48 -18.33
C GLY A 40 -13.56 -30.24 -17.79
N TRP A 41 -13.55 -29.15 -18.56
CA TRP A 41 -13.05 -27.87 -18.08
C TRP A 41 -13.85 -27.34 -16.89
N LEU A 42 -15.19 -27.32 -16.97
CA LEU A 42 -16.05 -26.92 -15.86
C LEU A 42 -15.87 -27.82 -14.63
N GLU A 43 -15.79 -29.14 -14.84
CA GLU A 43 -15.59 -30.14 -13.78
C GLU A 43 -14.29 -29.89 -13.00
N THR A 44 -13.25 -29.44 -13.70
CA THR A 44 -11.95 -29.12 -13.06
C THR A 44 -11.91 -27.72 -12.48
N ALA A 45 -12.67 -26.77 -13.06
CA ALA A 45 -12.64 -25.36 -12.67
C ALA A 45 -13.51 -25.03 -11.47
N TRP A 46 -14.68 -25.67 -11.33
CA TRP A 46 -15.66 -25.31 -10.31
C TRP A 46 -15.12 -25.36 -8.86
N PRO A 47 -14.24 -26.30 -8.44
CA PRO A 47 -13.72 -26.32 -7.08
C PRO A 47 -12.90 -25.05 -6.78
N PHE A 48 -12.06 -24.66 -7.73
CA PHE A 48 -11.22 -23.46 -7.62
C PHE A 48 -12.04 -22.18 -7.71
N LEU A 49 -13.05 -22.13 -8.60
CA LEU A 49 -13.95 -20.99 -8.69
C LEU A 49 -14.77 -20.81 -7.40
N ALA A 50 -15.23 -21.92 -6.80
CA ALA A 50 -15.90 -21.88 -5.50
C ALA A 50 -14.94 -21.38 -4.40
N GLY A 51 -13.71 -21.88 -4.34
CA GLY A 51 -12.68 -21.36 -3.43
C GLY A 51 -12.39 -19.87 -3.64
N LEU A 52 -12.34 -19.40 -4.88
CA LEU A 52 -12.16 -17.99 -5.23
C LEU A 52 -13.32 -17.12 -4.72
N VAL A 53 -14.56 -17.56 -4.93
CA VAL A 53 -15.76 -16.88 -4.44
C VAL A 53 -15.74 -16.79 -2.92
N LEU A 54 -15.41 -17.90 -2.24
CA LEU A 54 -15.28 -17.92 -0.77
C LEU A 54 -14.22 -16.94 -0.28
N GLY A 55 -13.07 -16.88 -0.95
CA GLY A 55 -12.01 -15.92 -0.64
C GLY A 55 -12.45 -14.48 -0.81
N TRP A 56 -13.12 -14.16 -1.93
CA TRP A 56 -13.66 -12.84 -2.20
C TRP A 56 -14.69 -12.41 -1.15
N VAL A 57 -15.68 -13.26 -0.88
CA VAL A 57 -16.73 -13.00 0.11
C VAL A 57 -16.12 -12.83 1.50
N GLY A 58 -15.18 -13.69 1.90
CA GLY A 58 -14.50 -13.59 3.19
C GLY A 58 -13.74 -12.29 3.36
N VAL A 59 -13.02 -11.82 2.33
CA VAL A 59 -12.32 -10.53 2.39
C VAL A 59 -13.28 -9.35 2.40
N VAL A 60 -14.31 -9.37 1.55
CA VAL A 60 -15.29 -8.27 1.49
C VAL A 60 -16.08 -8.18 2.81
N ALA A 61 -16.51 -9.31 3.36
CA ALA A 61 -17.25 -9.36 4.62
C ALA A 61 -16.36 -9.00 5.82
N GLY A 62 -15.09 -9.45 5.85
CA GLY A 62 -14.20 -9.24 6.99
C GLY A 62 -13.54 -7.86 7.01
N LEU A 63 -13.21 -7.30 5.84
CA LEU A 63 -12.45 -6.04 5.74
C LEU A 63 -13.26 -4.88 5.16
N GLY A 64 -14.50 -5.11 4.70
CA GLY A 64 -15.38 -4.08 4.15
C GLY A 64 -14.88 -3.44 2.84
N ARG A 65 -13.91 -4.05 2.17
CA ARG A 65 -13.26 -3.49 0.98
C ARG A 65 -12.94 -4.57 -0.06
N ALA A 66 -12.97 -4.17 -1.33
CA ALA A 66 -12.68 -5.07 -2.44
C ALA A 66 -11.20 -5.54 -2.41
N PRO A 67 -10.91 -6.81 -2.75
CA PRO A 67 -9.57 -7.39 -2.72
C PRO A 67 -8.68 -6.98 -3.90
N VAL A 68 -8.50 -5.68 -4.09
CA VAL A 68 -7.71 -5.09 -5.19
C VAL A 68 -6.22 -4.93 -4.88
N THR A 69 -5.81 -5.09 -3.61
CA THR A 69 -4.42 -4.95 -3.18
C THR A 69 -3.76 -6.30 -2.90
N LEU A 70 -2.42 -6.33 -2.87
CA LEU A 70 -1.64 -7.52 -2.53
C LEU A 70 -2.02 -8.12 -1.17
N ALA A 71 -2.18 -7.28 -0.15
CA ALA A 71 -2.55 -7.73 1.20
C ALA A 71 -3.89 -8.48 1.22
N THR A 72 -4.85 -8.06 0.39
CA THR A 72 -6.13 -8.74 0.24
C THR A 72 -6.12 -9.89 -0.77
N GLY A 73 -5.13 -9.93 -1.67
CA GLY A 73 -4.95 -11.05 -2.59
C GLY A 73 -4.49 -12.31 -1.88
N LEU A 74 -3.77 -12.19 -0.76
CA LEU A 74 -3.24 -13.34 -0.01
C LEU A 74 -4.35 -14.22 0.59
N PRO A 75 -5.35 -13.68 1.34
CA PRO A 75 -6.48 -14.49 1.79
C PRO A 75 -7.29 -15.10 0.63
N VAL A 76 -7.47 -14.36 -0.47
CA VAL A 76 -8.18 -14.87 -1.66
C VAL A 76 -7.42 -16.06 -2.26
N TRP A 77 -6.10 -15.95 -2.41
CA TRP A 77 -5.26 -17.03 -2.90
C TRP A 77 -5.31 -18.26 -1.99
N VAL A 78 -5.16 -18.07 -0.67
CA VAL A 78 -5.25 -19.16 0.31
C VAL A 78 -6.62 -19.84 0.22
N ALA A 79 -7.71 -19.09 0.22
CA ALA A 79 -9.06 -19.65 0.09
C ALA A 79 -9.28 -20.38 -1.24
N THR A 80 -8.72 -19.85 -2.34
CA THR A 80 -8.81 -20.49 -3.67
C THR A 80 -8.10 -21.84 -3.68
N VAL A 81 -6.89 -21.92 -3.11
CA VAL A 81 -6.10 -23.16 -3.04
C VAL A 81 -6.75 -24.16 -2.09
N PHE A 82 -7.01 -23.76 -0.84
CA PHE A 82 -7.56 -24.67 0.17
C PHE A 82 -8.99 -25.10 -0.17
N GLY A 83 -9.86 -24.15 -0.56
CA GLY A 83 -11.22 -24.45 -0.99
C GLY A 83 -11.25 -25.30 -2.25
N GLY A 84 -10.39 -24.99 -3.23
CA GLY A 84 -10.26 -25.78 -4.45
C GLY A 84 -9.82 -27.21 -4.19
N MET A 85 -8.79 -27.42 -3.37
CA MET A 85 -8.30 -28.76 -3.03
C MET A 85 -9.30 -29.55 -2.19
N ALA A 86 -9.93 -28.91 -1.19
CA ALA A 86 -10.94 -29.57 -0.36
C ALA A 86 -12.15 -30.02 -1.18
N LEU A 87 -12.71 -29.13 -2.02
CA LEU A 87 -13.84 -29.47 -2.88
C LEU A 87 -13.48 -30.53 -3.91
N ARG A 88 -12.26 -30.48 -4.45
CA ARG A 88 -11.76 -31.48 -5.40
C ARG A 88 -11.64 -32.87 -4.76
N ASP A 89 -11.13 -32.94 -3.53
CA ASP A 89 -11.02 -34.18 -2.76
C ASP A 89 -12.41 -34.76 -2.45
N MET A 90 -13.33 -33.92 -1.97
CA MET A 90 -14.73 -34.30 -1.71
C MET A 90 -15.47 -34.80 -2.96
N SER A 91 -15.04 -34.37 -4.14
CA SER A 91 -15.65 -34.75 -5.43
C SER A 91 -15.01 -36.00 -6.05
N GLY A 92 -14.06 -36.64 -5.36
CA GLY A 92 -13.38 -37.84 -5.84
C GLY A 92 -12.42 -37.61 -7.01
N GLN A 93 -12.07 -36.35 -7.30
CA GLN A 93 -11.12 -36.01 -8.37
C GLN A 93 -9.65 -36.18 -7.94
N GLY A 94 -9.41 -36.35 -6.63
CA GLY A 94 -8.11 -36.60 -6.04
C GLY A 94 -7.18 -35.38 -5.96
N THR A 95 -6.26 -35.40 -4.99
CA THR A 95 -5.26 -34.35 -4.75
C THR A 95 -3.85 -34.93 -4.73
N ALA A 96 -3.30 -35.19 -5.92
CA ALA A 96 -1.89 -35.60 -6.02
C ALA A 96 -0.97 -34.46 -5.56
N LEU A 97 0.09 -34.78 -4.82
CA LEU A 97 1.03 -33.77 -4.31
C LEU A 97 1.61 -32.85 -5.42
N PRO A 98 2.01 -33.36 -6.61
CA PRO A 98 2.47 -32.50 -7.70
C PRO A 98 1.40 -31.51 -8.16
N PHE A 99 0.14 -31.94 -8.21
CA PHE A 99 -0.98 -31.08 -8.58
C PHE A 99 -1.18 -29.96 -7.54
N VAL A 100 -1.08 -30.27 -6.26
CA VAL A 100 -1.15 -29.27 -5.17
C VAL A 100 -0.08 -28.20 -5.33
N VAL A 101 1.18 -28.62 -5.57
CA VAL A 101 2.30 -27.69 -5.74
C VAL A 101 2.10 -26.78 -6.96
N VAL A 102 1.80 -27.37 -8.13
CA VAL A 102 1.62 -26.62 -9.38
C VAL A 102 0.43 -25.67 -9.29
N ALA A 103 -0.69 -26.12 -8.72
CA ALA A 103 -1.87 -25.28 -8.51
C ALA A 103 -1.56 -24.11 -7.58
N THR A 104 -0.91 -24.38 -6.45
CA THR A 104 -0.54 -23.36 -5.47
C THR A 104 0.35 -22.28 -6.09
N LEU A 105 1.39 -22.68 -6.83
CA LEU A 105 2.33 -21.75 -7.47
C LEU A 105 1.68 -20.98 -8.63
N SER A 106 0.89 -21.66 -9.47
CA SER A 106 0.23 -21.03 -10.62
C SER A 106 -0.83 -20.03 -10.19
N LEU A 107 -1.63 -20.38 -9.18
CA LEU A 107 -2.62 -19.47 -8.60
C LEU A 107 -1.94 -18.33 -7.83
N ALA A 108 -0.82 -18.58 -7.15
CA ALA A 108 -0.03 -17.52 -6.51
C ALA A 108 0.44 -16.52 -7.57
N LEU A 109 1.08 -17.01 -8.63
CA LEU A 109 1.61 -16.17 -9.71
C LEU A 109 0.50 -15.40 -10.41
N GLY A 110 -0.63 -16.05 -10.70
CA GLY A 110 -1.76 -15.41 -11.36
C GLY A 110 -2.42 -14.36 -10.46
N LEU A 111 -2.95 -14.78 -9.31
CA LEU A 111 -3.76 -13.92 -8.43
C LEU A 111 -2.92 -12.84 -7.75
N LEU A 112 -1.72 -13.16 -7.26
CA LEU A 112 -0.85 -12.17 -6.60
C LEU A 112 -0.03 -11.38 -7.63
N GLY A 113 0.38 -12.00 -8.74
CA GLY A 113 1.26 -11.35 -9.72
C GLY A 113 0.61 -10.18 -10.44
N TRP A 114 -0.66 -10.27 -10.84
CA TRP A 114 -1.33 -9.12 -11.46
C TRP A 114 -1.50 -7.96 -10.47
N ARG A 115 -1.78 -8.28 -9.19
CA ARG A 115 -1.87 -7.28 -8.11
C ARG A 115 -0.51 -6.62 -7.87
N ALA A 116 0.58 -7.39 -7.88
CA ALA A 116 1.93 -6.87 -7.80
C ALA A 116 2.24 -5.94 -8.99
N ALA A 117 1.92 -6.37 -10.21
CA ALA A 117 2.09 -5.56 -11.41
C ALA A 117 1.29 -4.24 -11.33
N ALA A 118 0.03 -4.28 -10.88
CA ALA A 118 -0.80 -3.10 -10.70
C ALA A 118 -0.20 -2.11 -9.68
N THR A 119 0.30 -2.61 -8.54
CA THR A 119 0.95 -1.76 -7.54
C THR A 119 2.24 -1.12 -8.07
N LEU A 120 3.05 -1.87 -8.83
CA LEU A 120 4.28 -1.36 -9.42
C LEU A 120 3.99 -0.31 -10.52
N LEU A 121 3.01 -0.55 -11.38
CA LEU A 121 2.58 0.41 -12.40
C LEU A 121 2.00 1.69 -11.78
N GLY A 122 1.26 1.58 -10.67
CA GLY A 122 0.76 2.73 -9.92
C GLY A 122 1.89 3.61 -9.39
N ARG A 123 2.93 2.99 -8.81
CA ARG A 123 4.13 3.72 -8.34
C ARG A 123 4.86 4.45 -9.46
N ARG A 124 4.99 3.83 -10.64
CA ARG A 124 5.65 4.45 -11.81
C ARG A 124 4.90 5.68 -12.35
N ARG A 125 3.57 5.68 -12.30
CA ARG A 125 2.76 6.83 -12.70
C ARG A 125 2.86 8.00 -11.72
N ALA A 126 2.95 7.71 -10.42
CA ALA A 126 3.15 8.73 -9.40
C ALA A 126 4.57 9.34 -9.44
N ALA A 127 5.56 8.56 -9.89
CA ALA A 127 6.94 9.00 -10.06
C ALA A 127 7.20 9.71 -11.40
N ALA A 128 6.25 9.71 -12.34
CA ALA A 128 6.37 10.50 -13.56
C ALA A 128 6.46 11.97 -13.16
N PRO A 129 7.57 12.67 -13.43
CA PRO A 129 7.75 14.05 -13.02
C PRO A 129 6.60 14.85 -13.61
N SER A 130 5.77 15.43 -12.73
CA SER A 130 4.91 16.54 -13.11
C SER A 130 5.82 17.52 -13.84
N SER A 131 5.58 17.72 -15.13
CA SER A 131 6.27 18.73 -15.94
C SER A 131 6.41 19.95 -15.05
N PRO A 132 7.63 20.46 -14.79
CA PRO A 132 7.82 21.54 -13.85
C PRO A 132 6.80 22.58 -14.24
N THR A 133 5.84 22.85 -13.33
CA THR A 133 4.93 23.97 -13.46
C THR A 133 5.82 25.09 -13.90
N SER A 134 5.63 25.52 -15.16
CA SER A 134 6.27 26.72 -15.63
C SER A 134 5.78 27.75 -14.63
N HIS A 135 6.62 28.08 -13.65
CA HIS A 135 6.70 29.41 -13.10
C HIS A 135 7.04 30.26 -14.32
N ARG A 136 6.03 30.47 -15.17
CA ARG A 136 5.91 31.58 -16.07
C ARG A 136 6.21 32.73 -15.15
N GLY A 137 7.40 33.29 -15.33
CA GLY A 137 7.87 34.40 -14.53
C GLY A 137 6.69 35.33 -14.37
N VAL A 138 6.32 35.61 -13.13
CA VAL A 138 5.69 36.88 -12.85
C VAL A 138 6.73 37.85 -13.36
N ALA A 139 6.52 38.34 -14.59
CA ALA A 139 7.26 39.47 -15.11
C ALA A 139 7.14 40.49 -13.99
N VAL A 140 8.27 40.80 -13.35
CA VAL A 140 8.39 41.91 -12.43
C VAL A 140 7.98 43.10 -13.29
N GLY A 141 6.70 43.45 -13.20
CA GLY A 141 6.16 44.64 -13.81
C GLY A 141 7.04 45.79 -13.35
N GLU A 142 7.24 46.75 -14.24
CA GLU A 142 8.02 47.96 -13.95
C GLU A 142 7.76 48.45 -12.52
N PRO A 143 8.79 48.93 -11.82
CA PRO A 143 8.65 49.37 -10.44
C PRO A 143 7.53 50.41 -10.35
N THR A 144 6.39 50.00 -9.80
CA THR A 144 5.29 50.90 -9.45
C THR A 144 5.90 52.03 -8.61
N PRO A 145 5.77 53.31 -9.02
CA PRO A 145 6.22 54.43 -8.21
C PRO A 145 5.55 54.32 -6.86
N ASP A 146 6.34 54.23 -5.80
CA ASP A 146 5.86 54.13 -4.42
C ASP A 146 5.12 55.44 -4.07
N PRO A 147 3.76 55.45 -4.09
CA PRO A 147 3.01 56.69 -3.94
C PRO A 147 2.92 57.11 -2.47
N LEU A 148 3.45 56.30 -1.54
CA LEU A 148 3.33 56.47 -0.10
C LEU A 148 4.68 56.58 0.61
N GLY A 149 5.81 56.56 -0.11
CA GLY A 149 7.14 56.69 0.48
C GLY A 149 7.46 55.60 1.53
N GLN A 150 6.83 54.44 1.44
CA GLN A 150 6.99 53.37 2.43
C GLN A 150 8.41 52.83 2.53
N ARG A 151 9.23 52.99 1.48
CA ARG A 151 10.65 52.63 1.53
C ARG A 151 11.47 53.50 2.49
N GLU A 152 11.06 54.73 2.78
CA GLU A 152 11.72 55.58 3.80
C GLU A 152 11.28 55.22 5.23
N LEU A 153 10.07 54.66 5.40
CA LEU A 153 9.56 54.24 6.71
C LEU A 153 10.13 52.88 7.16
N GLY A 154 10.70 52.09 6.24
CA GLY A 154 11.30 50.79 6.53
C GLY A 154 12.70 50.84 7.14
N GLU A 155 13.38 51.98 7.05
CA GLU A 155 14.71 52.21 7.66
C GLU A 155 14.57 52.83 9.07
N GLN A 156 13.56 52.39 9.83
CA GLN A 156 13.48 52.69 11.27
C GLN A 156 13.91 51.45 12.05
N ASP A 157 15.07 51.59 12.69
CA ASP A 157 15.76 50.64 13.56
C ASP A 157 14.77 49.94 14.51
N ILE A 158 14.41 48.71 14.17
CA ILE A 158 13.57 47.83 15.00
C ILE A 158 14.38 47.33 16.20
N THR A 159 14.67 48.23 17.14
CA THR A 159 15.02 47.85 18.52
C THR A 159 13.73 47.44 19.24
N THR A 160 13.38 46.17 19.17
CA THR A 160 12.31 45.60 20.01
C THR A 160 12.93 45.15 21.34
N PRO A 161 12.70 45.83 22.47
CA PRO A 161 13.17 45.38 23.77
C PRO A 161 12.18 44.33 24.29
N GLY A 162 12.43 43.05 24.02
CA GLY A 162 11.45 42.04 24.41
C GLY A 162 11.66 40.61 23.94
N ARG A 163 12.90 40.13 23.84
CA ARG A 163 13.16 38.68 23.89
C ARG A 163 14.60 38.45 24.33
N GLY A 164 14.78 38.26 25.63
CA GLY A 164 16.08 38.13 26.27
C GLY A 164 16.91 36.99 25.69
N VAL A 165 17.93 37.34 24.93
CA VAL A 165 19.11 36.50 24.74
C VAL A 165 20.15 37.06 25.71
N VAL A 166 20.38 36.35 26.82
CA VAL A 166 21.41 36.74 27.79
C VAL A 166 22.77 36.78 27.07
N PRO A 167 23.46 37.92 27.04
CA PRO A 167 24.76 38.05 26.38
C PRO A 167 25.78 37.07 26.95
N PRO A 168 26.71 36.53 26.15
CA PRO A 168 27.68 35.52 26.59
C PRO A 168 28.50 35.92 27.82
N GLN A 169 28.81 37.21 27.96
CA GLN A 169 29.56 37.73 29.11
C GLN A 169 28.83 37.64 30.47
N GLU A 170 27.50 37.52 30.49
CA GLU A 170 26.72 37.45 31.74
C GLU A 170 26.49 36.02 32.25
N ARG A 171 26.75 34.99 31.43
CA ARG A 171 26.54 33.57 31.83
C ARG A 171 27.48 33.12 32.94
N ALA A 172 28.70 33.68 32.98
CA ALA A 172 29.69 33.34 34.00
C ALA A 172 29.28 33.77 35.42
N ARG A 173 28.32 34.69 35.55
CA ARG A 173 27.88 35.23 36.85
C ARG A 173 26.91 34.32 37.58
N TYR A 174 26.22 33.41 36.88
CA TYR A 174 25.23 32.49 37.46
C TYR A 174 25.74 31.04 37.60
N GLY A 175 26.95 30.73 37.11
CA GLY A 175 27.48 29.37 37.07
C GLY A 175 28.18 28.86 38.35
N ARG A 176 28.30 29.66 39.41
CA ARG A 176 28.95 29.23 40.65
C ARG A 176 27.91 28.78 41.67
N ARG A 177 27.57 27.49 41.66
CA ARG A 177 26.92 26.84 42.82
C ARG A 177 27.91 26.83 43.99
N PRO A 178 27.58 27.42 45.14
CA PRO A 178 28.29 27.14 46.38
C PRO A 178 27.94 25.71 46.84
N ASP A 179 29.00 24.97 47.18
CA ASP A 179 29.04 23.99 48.27
C ASP A 179 28.42 22.60 48.00
N ALA A 180 29.28 21.70 47.55
CA ALA A 180 29.33 20.37 48.13
C ALA A 180 30.12 20.47 49.44
N GLU A 181 29.50 20.28 50.60
CA GLU A 181 30.14 19.73 51.81
C GLU A 181 29.07 19.41 52.87
N ALA A 182 29.26 18.29 53.56
CA ALA A 182 28.53 17.80 54.74
C ALA A 182 27.08 17.33 54.55
N ASP A 183 26.90 16.03 54.29
CA ASP A 183 26.31 15.13 55.31
C ASP A 183 26.54 13.66 54.91
N ARG A 184 27.56 13.03 55.51
CA ARG A 184 27.70 11.57 55.56
C ARG A 184 27.17 11.14 56.94
N PRO A 185 26.17 10.25 57.03
CA PRO A 185 25.93 9.53 58.27
C PRO A 185 26.89 8.34 58.34
N ASP A 186 27.63 8.31 59.45
CA ASP A 186 28.55 7.26 59.87
C ASP A 186 27.85 5.91 60.05
N ALA A 187 28.66 4.86 59.89
CA ALA A 187 28.36 3.49 60.29
C ALA A 187 28.54 3.29 61.81
N ASP A 188 27.98 2.18 62.30
CA ASP A 188 28.15 1.52 63.61
C ASP A 188 27.22 1.95 64.77
N ASP A 189 26.22 1.10 65.05
CA ASP A 189 26.15 0.21 66.24
C ASP A 189 25.09 -0.89 66.04
#